data_AF-A0A857GMI0-F1
#
_entry.id   AF-A0A857GMI0-F1
#
_cell.length_a   1.000
_cell.length_b   1.000
_cell.length_c   1.000
_cell.angle_alpha   90.00
_cell.angle_beta   90.00
_cell.angle_gamma   90.00
#
_symmetry.space_group_name_H-M   'P 1'
#
loop_
_entity.id
_entity.type
_entity.pdbx_description
1 polymer ?
#
loop_
_entity_poly.entity_id
_entity_poly.type
_entity_poly.pdbx_seq_one_letter_code
_entity_poly.pdbx_strand_id
1 'polypeptide(L)'
;MLRENIESGVAMHPKSIVGNFVEALAAPQFAKSAIAIKLSSDPTLDLPDAETIVEGFDWIDRVDPNKSYDLVVVDIPLGMGRKKIEIGGSTISARENWIELSKALHLLTPIGLCVSIVEPPAFGISEGPKFQEALASEGFYLNGVFNVPPNLLTTTTIRPVIVAFSREDHSSLFVAELEEKNQAVAIAQAFSHGDDPESNSLHEGMTLVDGRFDGFESLKARLQVDRLKTQYKDYKSYVLGEIAIEMNTVRSGESLEHKDNSIYVPTIGTSVVTDDLSSVTIKHHNLIQVVLSDIAKSQYAAAFFRSDLGLLILRSLVRGAVIPLIKKSDLAQAQIAVPTLKEQQEIVRSHSQLQTLKVAIANFQRELALNPGSASAIRGQVDSMLETIGGLTEADRVMSLSREGESATVEFKESFSLDVRKGTKEKYIELSALKTIVAFLNTNGGVLLVGVTDAGDIPGIRYEVEKFHKSVDAFLLHFKNQLKQRVGEQNYPYINHRLVDLGHANVLMVDCKPASSPCYLDGKEFYVRTNPATDKLEGPKLVEYVQNHFNK
;
A
#
# COMPACT_ATOMS: atom_id res chain seq x y z
N MET A 1 29.07 -19.73 23.73
CA MET A 1 29.06 -18.32 23.28
C MET A 1 27.80 -18.10 22.46
N LEU A 2 27.12 -16.97 22.62
CA LEU A 2 25.76 -16.63 22.17
C LEU A 2 24.69 -16.70 23.28
N ARG A 3 25.02 -16.10 24.41
CA ARG A 3 24.12 -15.20 25.16
C ARG A 3 24.81 -13.84 25.18
N GLU A 4 24.03 -12.78 25.23
CA GLU A 4 24.43 -11.35 25.24
C GLU A 4 24.60 -10.72 23.85
N ASN A 5 23.49 -10.22 23.31
CA ASN A 5 23.37 -8.92 22.63
C ASN A 5 21.91 -8.68 22.21
N ILE A 6 21.02 -8.52 23.19
CA ILE A 6 19.72 -7.85 23.03
C ILE A 6 19.42 -7.09 24.34
N GLU A 7 20.17 -6.02 24.60
CA GLU A 7 19.78 -4.98 25.55
C GLU A 7 19.88 -3.63 24.83
N SER A 8 18.82 -3.26 24.11
CA SER A 8 18.47 -1.88 23.73
C SER A 8 17.11 -1.81 23.01
N GLY A 9 16.08 -2.36 23.63
CA GLY A 9 14.70 -2.23 23.13
C GLY A 9 13.72 -2.92 24.06
N VAL A 10 13.42 -2.31 25.20
CA VAL A 10 12.30 -2.76 26.04
C VAL A 10 11.03 -2.61 25.21
N ALA A 11 10.48 -3.71 24.71
CA ALA A 11 9.18 -3.73 24.07
C ALA A 11 8.15 -3.15 25.06
N MET A 12 7.56 -2.01 24.69
CA MET A 12 6.69 -1.22 25.55
C MET A 12 5.39 -2.00 25.84
N HIS A 13 4.98 -2.08 27.10
CA HIS A 13 3.80 -2.86 27.49
C HIS A 13 2.49 -2.09 27.15
N PRO A 14 1.54 -2.66 26.37
CA PRO A 14 0.27 -1.99 25.99
C PRO A 14 -0.51 -1.37 27.15
N LYS A 15 -0.61 -2.07 28.29
CA LYS A 15 -1.22 -1.55 29.53
C LYS A 15 -0.62 -0.23 29.99
N SER A 16 0.67 0.01 29.76
CA SER A 16 1.30 1.27 30.16
C SER A 16 0.87 2.45 29.28
N ILE A 17 0.58 2.24 28.00
CA ILE A 17 0.05 3.29 27.11
C ILE A 17 -1.37 3.66 27.55
N VAL A 18 -2.22 2.66 27.79
CA VAL A 18 -3.59 2.86 28.28
C VAL A 18 -3.59 3.52 29.67
N GLY A 19 -2.71 3.10 30.59
CA GLY A 19 -2.59 3.73 31.90
C GLY A 19 -2.21 5.21 31.82
N ASN A 20 -1.23 5.58 30.99
CA ASN A 20 -0.85 6.99 30.79
C ASN A 20 -1.99 7.82 30.18
N PHE A 21 -2.78 7.23 29.27
CA PHE A 21 -3.97 7.88 28.72
C PHE A 21 -4.99 8.20 29.83
N VAL A 22 -5.32 7.23 30.67
CA VAL A 22 -6.30 7.40 31.76
C VAL A 22 -5.79 8.36 32.84
N GLU A 23 -4.51 8.24 33.23
CA GLU A 23 -3.88 9.17 34.17
C GLU A 23 -3.87 10.61 33.65
N ALA A 24 -3.63 10.80 32.35
CA ALA A 24 -3.68 12.13 31.74
C ALA A 24 -5.10 12.73 31.76
N LEU A 25 -6.15 11.92 31.59
CA LEU A 25 -7.55 12.35 31.79
C LEU A 25 -7.87 12.67 33.26
N ALA A 26 -7.16 12.04 34.20
CA ALA A 26 -7.33 12.22 35.64
C ALA A 26 -6.49 13.36 36.24
N ALA A 27 -5.63 14.02 35.46
CA ALA A 27 -4.70 15.01 35.99
C ALA A 27 -5.44 16.14 36.73
N PRO A 28 -4.83 16.80 37.73
CA PRO A 28 -5.52 17.76 38.62
C PRO A 28 -6.21 18.96 37.93
N GLN A 29 -5.84 19.23 36.68
CA GLN A 29 -6.49 20.22 35.81
C GLN A 29 -7.83 19.75 35.22
N PHE A 30 -8.15 18.45 35.28
CA PHE A 30 -9.29 17.80 34.63
C PHE A 30 -10.30 17.18 35.61
N ALA A 31 -9.85 16.61 36.74
CA ALA A 31 -10.77 15.99 37.71
C ALA A 31 -10.35 16.29 39.15
N LYS A 32 -11.32 16.72 40.00
CA LYS A 32 -11.09 16.94 41.44
C LYS A 32 -11.55 15.75 42.29
N SER A 33 -12.41 14.90 41.74
CA SER A 33 -12.98 13.72 42.35
C SER A 33 -13.03 12.57 41.34
N ALA A 34 -12.57 11.39 41.71
CA ALA A 34 -12.49 10.24 40.81
C ALA A 34 -12.89 8.93 41.47
N ILE A 35 -13.58 8.06 40.72
CA ILE A 35 -13.90 6.69 41.12
C ILE A 35 -13.39 5.70 40.06
N ALA A 36 -12.77 4.61 40.52
CA ALA A 36 -12.41 3.46 39.69
C ALA A 36 -13.29 2.24 40.05
N ILE A 37 -14.01 1.71 39.08
CA ILE A 37 -14.88 0.53 39.19
C ILE A 37 -14.22 -0.63 38.44
N LYS A 38 -13.75 -1.65 39.16
CA LYS A 38 -13.02 -2.79 38.59
C LYS A 38 -13.87 -4.06 38.62
N LEU A 39 -14.40 -4.45 37.47
CA LEU A 39 -15.26 -5.64 37.33
C LEU A 39 -14.53 -6.82 36.68
N SER A 40 -13.41 -6.59 35.98
CA SER A 40 -12.63 -7.67 35.36
C SER A 40 -11.58 -8.25 36.30
N SER A 41 -11.30 -9.54 36.12
CA SER A 41 -10.25 -10.26 36.88
C SER A 41 -8.82 -9.86 36.50
N ASP A 42 -8.62 -9.30 35.30
CA ASP A 42 -7.35 -8.71 34.85
C ASP A 42 -7.62 -7.30 34.32
N PRO A 43 -7.58 -6.26 35.17
CA PRO A 43 -7.95 -4.92 34.76
C PRO A 43 -7.03 -4.41 33.64
N THR A 44 -7.67 -3.81 32.65
CA THR A 44 -7.05 -3.21 31.47
C THR A 44 -7.14 -1.70 31.48
N LEU A 45 -8.15 -1.17 32.15
CA LEU A 45 -8.34 0.23 32.49
C LEU A 45 -8.15 0.36 34.01
N ASP A 46 -7.22 1.18 34.46
CA ASP A 46 -6.98 1.38 35.90
C ASP A 46 -6.70 2.85 36.20
N LEU A 47 -7.05 3.26 37.40
CA LEU A 47 -6.70 4.54 38.01
C LEU A 47 -6.36 4.30 39.49
N PRO A 48 -5.12 3.90 39.80
CA PRO A 48 -4.71 3.51 41.15
C PRO A 48 -4.87 4.61 42.21
N ASP A 49 -4.78 5.88 41.79
CA ASP A 49 -4.85 7.05 42.65
C ASP A 49 -6.28 7.63 42.77
N ALA A 50 -7.32 6.89 42.35
CA ALA A 50 -8.70 7.33 42.47
C ALA A 50 -9.13 7.49 43.93
N GLU A 51 -9.97 8.49 44.21
CA GLU A 51 -10.51 8.75 45.55
C GLU A 51 -11.32 7.56 46.09
N THR A 52 -12.02 6.86 45.19
CA THR A 52 -12.81 5.67 45.53
C THR A 52 -12.46 4.55 44.56
N ILE A 53 -12.17 3.36 45.08
CA ILE A 53 -11.94 2.15 44.28
C ILE A 53 -12.91 1.08 44.76
N VAL A 54 -13.71 0.55 43.84
CA VAL A 54 -14.67 -0.53 44.11
C VAL A 54 -14.45 -1.69 43.15
N GLU A 55 -14.66 -2.91 43.65
CA GLU A 55 -14.42 -4.15 42.91
C GLU A 55 -15.65 -5.06 43.01
N GLY A 56 -15.91 -5.82 41.93
CA GLY A 56 -16.99 -6.82 41.87
C GLY A 56 -18.35 -6.27 41.41
N PHE A 57 -19.25 -7.16 40.98
CA PHE A 57 -20.55 -6.79 40.41
C PHE A 57 -21.55 -6.20 41.44
N ASP A 58 -21.25 -6.29 42.73
CA ASP A 58 -21.96 -5.63 43.83
C ASP A 58 -21.43 -4.20 44.10
N TRP A 59 -20.62 -3.64 43.19
CA TRP A 59 -20.01 -2.31 43.36
C TRP A 59 -21.01 -1.21 43.69
N ILE A 60 -22.24 -1.27 43.15
CA ILE A 60 -23.27 -0.26 43.37
C ILE A 60 -23.69 -0.15 44.84
N ASP A 61 -23.66 -1.26 45.58
CA ASP A 61 -24.00 -1.31 47.01
C ASP A 61 -22.88 -0.72 47.88
N ARG A 62 -21.70 -0.51 47.28
CA ARG A 62 -20.48 -0.02 47.94
C ARG A 62 -20.18 1.45 47.63
N VAL A 63 -21.00 2.10 46.81
CA VAL A 63 -20.87 3.52 46.45
C VAL A 63 -21.95 4.34 47.15
N ASP A 64 -21.60 5.54 47.63
CA ASP A 64 -22.58 6.47 48.19
C ASP A 64 -23.51 6.98 47.08
N PRO A 65 -24.84 6.70 47.15
CA PRO A 65 -25.78 7.09 46.10
C PRO A 65 -25.94 8.61 45.95
N ASN A 66 -25.50 9.41 46.91
CA ASN A 66 -25.56 10.88 46.84
C ASN A 66 -24.27 11.51 46.35
N LYS A 67 -23.23 10.71 46.08
CA LYS A 67 -21.92 11.20 45.66
C LYS A 67 -21.79 11.13 44.13
N SER A 68 -21.24 12.19 43.56
CA SER A 68 -20.89 12.26 42.14
C SER A 68 -19.40 12.56 41.97
N TYR A 69 -18.85 12.19 40.82
CA TYR A 69 -17.43 12.25 40.51
C TYR A 69 -17.20 12.98 39.18
N ASP A 70 -16.09 13.71 39.10
CA ASP A 70 -15.65 14.38 37.87
C ASP A 70 -15.02 13.38 36.89
N LEU A 71 -14.46 12.27 37.40
CA LEU A 71 -13.97 11.16 36.57
C LEU A 71 -14.48 9.82 37.08
N VAL A 72 -15.10 9.05 36.19
CA VAL A 72 -15.56 7.68 36.45
C VAL A 72 -14.80 6.74 35.50
N VAL A 73 -13.93 5.90 36.04
CA VAL A 73 -13.17 4.90 35.25
C VAL A 73 -13.79 3.53 35.47
N VAL A 74 -14.23 2.87 34.40
CA VAL A 74 -14.94 1.60 34.48
C VAL A 74 -14.22 0.52 33.67
N ASP A 75 -13.65 -0.45 34.35
CA ASP A 75 -13.10 -1.65 33.73
C ASP A 75 -14.13 -2.78 33.80
N ILE A 76 -14.66 -3.18 32.65
CA ILE A 76 -15.79 -4.10 32.55
C ILE A 76 -15.39 -5.35 31.72
N PRO A 77 -15.78 -6.56 32.14
CA PRO A 77 -15.59 -7.76 31.35
C PRO A 77 -16.23 -7.65 29.96
N LEU A 78 -15.53 -8.20 28.97
CA LEU A 78 -15.99 -8.25 27.58
C LEU A 78 -16.69 -9.59 27.28
N GLY A 79 -17.53 -9.60 26.26
CA GLY A 79 -18.21 -10.80 25.78
C GLY A 79 -19.38 -11.24 26.65
N MET A 80 -19.95 -10.33 27.46
CA MET A 80 -21.08 -10.65 28.33
C MET A 80 -22.37 -10.90 27.52
N GLY A 81 -23.33 -11.58 28.16
CA GLY A 81 -24.64 -11.90 27.60
C GLY A 81 -25.49 -10.66 27.33
N ARG A 82 -26.72 -10.90 26.85
CA ARG A 82 -27.71 -9.83 26.62
C ARG A 82 -28.83 -9.92 27.65
N LYS A 83 -29.28 -8.76 28.13
CA LYS A 83 -30.41 -8.63 29.04
C LYS A 83 -31.32 -7.48 28.60
N LYS A 84 -32.61 -7.61 28.86
CA LYS A 84 -33.56 -6.51 28.69
C LYS A 84 -33.45 -5.54 29.86
N ILE A 85 -33.39 -4.26 29.55
CA ILE A 85 -33.37 -3.15 30.51
C ILE A 85 -34.40 -2.10 30.14
N GLU A 86 -34.89 -1.38 31.14
CA GLU A 86 -35.62 -0.14 30.95
C GLU A 86 -34.64 1.02 31.08
N ILE A 87 -34.52 1.82 30.02
CA ILE A 87 -33.63 2.97 29.94
C ILE A 87 -34.22 3.98 28.96
N GLY A 88 -34.16 5.27 29.28
CA GLY A 88 -34.72 6.31 28.42
C GLY A 88 -36.22 6.16 28.13
N GLY A 89 -36.97 5.59 29.09
CA GLY A 89 -38.40 5.29 28.94
C GLY A 89 -38.75 4.16 27.96
N SER A 90 -37.76 3.37 27.51
CA SER A 90 -37.94 2.27 26.56
C SER A 90 -37.32 0.96 27.07
N THR A 91 -37.90 -0.18 26.68
CA THR A 91 -37.28 -1.49 26.94
C THR A 91 -36.33 -1.88 25.81
N ILE A 92 -35.04 -2.00 26.12
CA ILE A 92 -33.97 -2.31 25.15
C ILE A 92 -33.26 -3.59 25.55
N SER A 93 -32.89 -4.43 24.58
CA SER A 93 -31.99 -5.56 24.80
C SER A 93 -30.55 -5.11 24.58
N ALA A 94 -29.78 -4.95 25.65
CA ALA A 94 -28.39 -4.51 25.62
C ALA A 94 -27.45 -5.61 26.18
N ARG A 95 -26.15 -5.48 25.92
CA ARG A 95 -25.15 -6.35 26.55
C ARG A 95 -25.00 -6.00 28.02
N GLU A 96 -24.75 -6.98 28.88
CA GLU A 96 -24.65 -6.76 30.32
C GLU A 96 -23.55 -5.78 30.71
N ASN A 97 -22.41 -5.77 30.00
CA ASN A 97 -21.36 -4.78 30.22
C ASN A 97 -21.81 -3.34 29.90
N TRP A 98 -22.68 -3.16 28.89
CA TRP A 98 -23.27 -1.85 28.60
C TRP A 98 -24.24 -1.40 29.68
N ILE A 99 -24.93 -2.35 30.33
CA ILE A 99 -25.83 -2.06 31.46
C ILE A 99 -25.03 -1.61 32.69
N GLU A 100 -23.87 -2.23 32.96
CA GLU A 100 -22.99 -1.76 34.04
C GLU A 100 -22.43 -0.37 33.74
N LEU A 101 -22.06 -0.10 32.48
CA LEU A 101 -21.66 1.23 32.05
C LEU A 101 -22.78 2.26 32.28
N SER A 102 -24.04 1.96 31.90
CA SER A 102 -25.14 2.91 32.09
C SER A 102 -25.39 3.25 33.56
N LYS A 103 -25.21 2.30 34.47
CA LYS A 103 -25.27 2.55 35.92
C LYS A 103 -24.14 3.48 36.37
N ALA A 104 -22.91 3.24 35.90
CA ALA A 104 -21.75 4.05 36.26
C ALA A 104 -21.88 5.51 35.79
N LEU A 105 -22.53 5.76 34.64
CA LEU A 105 -22.79 7.11 34.14
C LEU A 105 -23.59 7.98 35.12
N HIS A 106 -24.46 7.38 35.94
CA HIS A 106 -25.25 8.12 36.93
C HIS A 106 -24.41 8.73 38.06
N LEU A 107 -23.15 8.30 38.21
CA LEU A 107 -22.20 8.89 39.15
C LEU A 107 -21.54 10.19 38.63
N LEU A 108 -21.79 10.60 37.38
CA LEU A 108 -21.15 11.79 36.81
C LEU A 108 -21.69 13.11 37.35
N THR A 109 -20.78 14.02 37.70
CA THR A 109 -21.09 15.45 37.87
C THR A 109 -21.52 16.07 36.52
N PRO A 110 -22.12 17.28 36.51
CA PRO A 110 -22.51 17.97 35.27
C PRO A 110 -21.38 18.18 34.25
N ILE A 111 -20.13 18.27 34.70
CA ILE A 111 -18.92 18.44 33.87
C ILE A 111 -18.06 17.16 33.84
N GLY A 112 -18.57 16.06 34.38
CA GLY A 112 -17.80 14.85 34.58
C GLY A 112 -17.61 14.04 33.31
N LEU A 113 -16.53 13.26 33.30
CA LEU A 113 -16.16 12.32 32.25
C LEU A 113 -16.24 10.88 32.76
N CYS A 114 -16.89 9.99 32.02
CA CYS A 114 -16.83 8.55 32.24
C CYS A 114 -16.03 7.90 31.14
N VAL A 115 -15.05 7.06 31.50
CA VAL A 115 -14.21 6.31 30.57
C VAL A 115 -14.39 4.83 30.85
N SER A 116 -14.73 4.05 29.83
CA SER A 116 -14.95 2.61 29.97
C SER A 116 -14.38 1.84 28.80
N ILE A 117 -14.06 0.57 29.02
CA ILE A 117 -13.68 -0.35 27.95
C ILE A 117 -14.90 -1.13 27.42
N VAL A 118 -15.00 -1.29 26.09
CA VAL A 118 -16.06 -2.07 25.42
C VAL A 118 -15.52 -2.86 24.23
N GLU A 119 -16.29 -3.83 23.72
CA GLU A 119 -15.90 -4.59 22.53
C GLU A 119 -15.85 -3.70 21.27
N PRO A 120 -14.96 -3.98 20.30
CA PRO A 120 -15.05 -3.36 18.99
C PRO A 120 -16.35 -3.79 18.29
N PRO A 121 -17.03 -2.92 17.51
CA PRO A 121 -16.71 -1.53 17.18
C PRO A 121 -17.38 -0.50 18.12
N ALA A 122 -17.29 -0.66 19.45
CA ALA A 122 -18.11 0.06 20.42
C ALA A 122 -19.62 -0.12 20.13
N PHE A 123 -20.34 0.98 19.95
CA PHE A 123 -21.78 1.00 19.65
C PHE A 123 -22.07 0.96 18.14
N GLY A 124 -21.07 0.73 17.28
CA GLY A 124 -21.21 0.60 15.82
C GLY A 124 -21.91 -0.69 15.33
N ILE A 125 -22.77 -1.29 16.15
CA ILE A 125 -23.54 -2.52 15.85
C ILE A 125 -25.03 -2.24 15.87
N SER A 126 -25.85 -3.19 15.44
CA SER A 126 -27.30 -3.02 15.26
C SER A 126 -28.05 -2.46 16.48
N GLU A 127 -27.69 -2.90 17.69
CA GLU A 127 -28.33 -2.45 18.93
C GLU A 127 -27.76 -1.15 19.51
N GLY A 128 -26.59 -0.71 19.04
CA GLY A 128 -25.88 0.43 19.62
C GLY A 128 -26.58 1.79 19.43
N PRO A 129 -27.09 2.15 18.23
CA PRO A 129 -27.79 3.43 18.05
C PRO A 129 -28.97 3.62 18.99
N LYS A 130 -29.79 2.58 19.17
CA LYS A 130 -30.93 2.62 20.12
C LYS A 130 -30.47 2.77 21.56
N PHE A 131 -29.37 2.13 21.93
CA PHE A 131 -28.79 2.25 23.27
C PHE A 131 -28.23 3.65 23.51
N GLN A 132 -27.54 4.24 22.52
CA GLN A 132 -27.05 5.62 22.59
C GLN A 132 -28.19 6.64 22.64
N GLU A 133 -29.26 6.46 21.86
CA GLU A 133 -30.46 7.31 21.92
C GLU A 133 -31.11 7.29 23.31
N ALA A 134 -31.17 6.10 23.95
CA ALA A 134 -31.70 5.99 25.30
C ALA A 134 -30.81 6.68 26.34
N LEU A 135 -29.48 6.52 26.24
CA LEU A 135 -28.54 7.25 27.09
C LEU A 135 -28.64 8.77 26.90
N ALA A 136 -28.77 9.23 25.66
CA ALA A 136 -28.93 10.65 25.35
C ALA A 136 -30.22 11.22 25.97
N SER A 137 -31.31 10.45 26.00
CA SER A 137 -32.56 10.86 26.66
C SER A 137 -32.44 11.00 28.19
N GLU A 138 -31.44 10.36 28.80
CA GLU A 138 -31.07 10.50 30.21
C GLU A 138 -29.94 11.55 30.42
N GLY A 139 -29.50 12.20 29.35
CA GLY A 139 -28.49 13.26 29.36
C GLY A 139 -27.05 12.77 29.35
N PHE A 140 -26.78 11.59 28.76
CA PHE A 140 -25.42 11.06 28.59
C PHE A 140 -25.07 10.90 27.12
N TYR A 141 -23.93 11.46 26.71
CA TYR A 141 -23.51 11.53 25.31
C TYR A 141 -22.14 10.90 25.12
N LEU A 142 -21.97 10.14 24.04
CA LEU A 142 -20.68 9.56 23.66
C LEU A 142 -19.87 10.62 22.92
N ASN A 143 -18.75 11.03 23.50
CA ASN A 143 -17.92 12.12 22.96
C ASN A 143 -16.55 11.64 22.48
N GLY A 144 -16.09 10.47 22.91
CA GLY A 144 -14.80 9.93 22.48
C GLY A 144 -14.79 8.41 22.27
N VAL A 145 -14.07 7.94 21.25
CA VAL A 145 -13.72 6.52 21.08
C VAL A 145 -12.23 6.37 20.76
N PHE A 146 -11.52 5.55 21.52
CA PHE A 146 -10.07 5.40 21.41
C PHE A 146 -9.70 3.93 21.17
N ASN A 147 -8.91 3.67 20.12
CA ASN A 147 -8.41 2.34 19.84
C ASN A 147 -7.21 2.05 20.72
N VAL A 148 -7.24 1.00 21.53
CA VAL A 148 -6.11 0.64 22.38
C VAL A 148 -4.99 -0.02 21.55
N PRO A 149 -3.73 -0.10 22.02
CA PRO A 149 -2.69 -0.84 21.30
C PRO A 149 -3.05 -2.33 21.14
N PRO A 150 -2.57 -3.01 20.06
CA PRO A 150 -2.79 -4.45 19.89
C PRO A 150 -2.19 -5.23 21.08
N ASN A 151 -2.74 -6.43 21.34
CA ASN A 151 -2.31 -7.32 22.43
C ASN A 151 -2.47 -6.73 23.85
N LEU A 152 -3.37 -5.77 24.05
CA LEU A 152 -3.75 -5.32 25.40
C LEU A 152 -4.28 -6.48 26.26
N LEU A 153 -5.14 -7.30 25.65
CA LEU A 153 -5.59 -8.58 26.19
C LEU A 153 -4.70 -9.68 25.64
N THR A 154 -4.06 -10.45 26.51
CA THR A 154 -3.16 -11.55 26.11
C THR A 154 -3.88 -12.89 25.92
N THR A 155 -5.12 -13.00 26.43
CA THR A 155 -5.91 -14.23 26.45
C THR A 155 -6.92 -14.34 25.31
N THR A 156 -7.13 -13.27 24.54
CA THR A 156 -8.11 -13.19 23.45
C THR A 156 -7.59 -12.31 22.32
N THR A 157 -8.08 -12.53 21.10
CA THR A 157 -7.79 -11.69 19.92
C THR A 157 -8.64 -10.42 19.87
N ILE A 158 -9.56 -10.24 20.82
CA ILE A 158 -10.38 -9.03 20.90
C ILE A 158 -9.47 -7.84 21.21
N ARG A 159 -9.50 -6.82 20.33
CA ARG A 159 -8.91 -5.51 20.56
C ARG A 159 -10.01 -4.58 21.05
N PRO A 160 -10.18 -4.39 22.36
CA PRO A 160 -11.22 -3.50 22.87
C PRO A 160 -10.98 -2.05 22.48
N VAL A 161 -12.00 -1.24 22.66
CA VAL A 161 -11.92 0.21 22.50
C VAL A 161 -12.33 0.88 23.80
N ILE A 162 -11.74 2.04 24.06
CA ILE A 162 -12.13 2.89 25.18
C ILE A 162 -13.20 3.85 24.66
N VAL A 163 -14.30 3.98 25.40
CA VAL A 163 -15.37 4.94 25.14
C VAL A 163 -15.40 5.99 26.24
N ALA A 164 -15.63 7.24 25.85
CA ALA A 164 -15.71 8.39 26.74
C ALA A 164 -17.08 9.05 26.64
N PHE A 165 -17.78 9.14 27.76
CA PHE A 165 -19.11 9.75 27.89
C PHE A 165 -19.06 10.96 28.82
N SER A 166 -19.85 11.99 28.53
CA SER A 166 -20.11 13.09 29.46
C SER A 166 -21.59 13.48 29.45
N ARG A 167 -21.95 14.48 30.25
CA ARG A 167 -23.30 15.08 30.25
C ARG A 167 -23.47 16.21 29.23
N GLU A 168 -22.41 16.56 28.51
CA GLU A 168 -22.40 17.57 27.46
C GLU A 168 -22.52 16.89 26.09
N ASP A 169 -23.41 17.41 25.23
CA ASP A 169 -23.57 16.96 23.84
C ASP A 169 -22.66 17.79 22.94
N HIS A 170 -21.57 17.19 22.47
CA HIS A 170 -20.64 17.86 21.57
C HIS A 170 -21.08 17.82 20.10
N SER A 171 -22.16 17.10 19.76
CA SER A 171 -22.64 16.82 18.38
C SER A 171 -21.65 16.13 17.43
N SER A 172 -20.36 16.14 17.76
CA SER A 172 -19.27 15.48 17.06
C SER A 172 -18.64 14.40 17.94
N LEU A 173 -17.92 13.47 17.31
CA LEU A 173 -17.26 12.37 18.01
C LEU A 173 -15.75 12.41 17.81
N PHE A 174 -14.99 12.53 18.89
CA PHE A 174 -13.53 12.47 18.86
C PHE A 174 -13.05 11.02 18.75
N VAL A 175 -12.15 10.73 17.82
CA VAL A 175 -11.61 9.38 17.64
C VAL A 175 -10.10 9.39 17.45
N ALA A 176 -9.39 8.45 18.09
CA ALA A 176 -7.94 8.32 17.98
C ALA A 176 -7.45 6.88 18.19
N GLU A 177 -6.27 6.54 17.68
CA GLU A 177 -5.56 5.29 17.99
C GLU A 177 -4.43 5.57 18.99
N LEU A 178 -4.38 4.83 20.10
CA LEU A 178 -3.33 4.94 21.11
C LEU A 178 -2.17 4.02 20.70
N GLU A 179 -1.00 4.60 20.46
CA GLU A 179 0.17 3.89 19.92
C GLU A 179 1.40 4.03 20.81
N GLU A 180 1.61 5.22 21.39
CA GLU A 180 2.79 5.53 22.21
C GLU A 180 2.39 6.30 23.47
N LYS A 181 3.21 6.23 24.54
CA LYS A 181 2.89 6.89 25.82
C LYS A 181 2.70 8.40 25.69
N ASN A 182 3.67 9.08 25.09
CA ASN A 182 3.64 10.55 24.97
C ASN A 182 2.48 11.00 24.08
N GLN A 183 2.22 10.24 23.02
CA GLN A 183 1.11 10.47 22.10
C GLN A 183 -0.24 10.24 22.79
N ALA A 184 -0.38 9.19 23.60
CA ALA A 184 -1.59 8.95 24.38
C ALA A 184 -1.89 10.09 25.36
N VAL A 185 -0.86 10.64 26.04
CA VAL A 185 -1.01 11.82 26.90
C VAL A 185 -1.47 13.04 26.11
N ALA A 186 -0.89 13.28 24.92
CA ALA A 186 -1.29 14.38 24.05
C ALA A 186 -2.74 14.25 23.55
N ILE A 187 -3.16 13.04 23.17
CA ILE A 187 -4.56 12.76 22.78
C ILE A 187 -5.51 13.03 23.95
N ALA A 188 -5.19 12.56 25.15
CA ALA A 188 -6.02 12.80 26.34
C ALA A 188 -6.19 14.30 26.61
N GLN A 189 -5.12 15.08 26.45
CA GLN A 189 -5.16 16.53 26.58
C GLN A 189 -6.00 17.18 25.47
N ALA A 190 -5.79 16.84 24.20
CA ALA A 190 -6.54 17.40 23.08
C ALA A 190 -8.05 17.13 23.21
N PHE A 191 -8.42 15.89 23.55
CA PHE A 191 -9.81 15.51 23.82
C PHE A 191 -10.42 16.33 24.96
N SER A 192 -9.68 16.54 26.05
CA SER A 192 -10.18 17.22 27.25
C SER A 192 -10.30 18.75 27.09
N HIS A 193 -9.50 19.37 26.23
CA HIS A 193 -9.59 20.82 25.96
C HIS A 193 -10.66 21.18 24.92
N GLY A 194 -11.25 20.18 24.26
CA GLY A 194 -12.15 20.40 23.12
C GLY A 194 -11.43 20.99 21.92
N ASP A 195 -10.12 20.75 21.81
CA ASP A 195 -9.34 21.14 20.63
C ASP A 195 -9.89 20.35 19.44
N ASP A 196 -10.45 21.02 18.45
CA ASP A 196 -10.79 20.39 17.18
C ASP A 196 -9.46 20.17 16.46
N PRO A 197 -8.96 18.93 16.34
CA PRO A 197 -7.64 18.72 15.77
C PRO A 197 -7.67 19.24 14.33
N GLU A 198 -6.80 20.18 13.97
CA GLU A 198 -6.61 20.57 12.56
C GLU A 198 -6.19 19.35 11.70
N SER A 199 -5.76 18.27 12.37
CA SER A 199 -5.34 17.01 11.81
C SER A 199 -6.49 16.05 11.50
N ASN A 200 -6.51 15.54 10.27
CA ASN A 200 -7.38 14.44 9.86
C ASN A 200 -6.67 13.08 10.06
N SER A 201 -6.02 12.90 11.22
CA SER A 201 -5.16 11.75 11.54
C SER A 201 -5.58 11.08 12.85
N LEU A 202 -5.77 9.76 12.80
CA LEU A 202 -6.04 8.97 14.01
C LEU A 202 -4.89 8.99 15.03
N HIS A 203 -3.67 9.30 14.60
CA HIS A 203 -2.50 9.41 15.48
C HIS A 203 -2.53 10.66 16.37
N GLU A 204 -3.08 11.77 15.87
CA GLU A 204 -3.20 13.03 16.63
C GLU A 204 -4.61 13.21 17.23
N GLY A 205 -5.55 12.35 16.82
CA GLY A 205 -6.97 12.49 17.08
C GLY A 205 -7.66 13.23 15.93
N MET A 206 -8.91 12.87 15.68
CA MET A 206 -9.73 13.51 14.66
C MET A 206 -11.20 13.58 15.10
N THR A 207 -11.93 14.54 14.56
CA THR A 207 -13.35 14.76 14.88
C THR A 207 -14.26 14.25 13.76
N LEU A 208 -15.22 13.38 14.11
CA LEU A 208 -16.29 12.93 13.21
C LEU A 208 -17.51 13.84 13.37
N VAL A 209 -17.74 14.71 12.39
CA VAL A 209 -18.82 15.72 12.41
C VAL A 209 -20.22 15.11 12.42
N ASP A 210 -20.41 13.91 11.86
CA ASP A 210 -21.71 13.24 11.83
C ASP A 210 -21.94 12.31 13.05
N GLY A 211 -20.96 12.21 13.96
CA GLY A 211 -20.98 11.33 15.13
C GLY A 211 -21.04 9.82 14.80
N ARG A 212 -20.99 9.42 13.52
CA ARG A 212 -21.21 8.04 13.11
C ARG A 212 -19.93 7.22 13.15
N PHE A 213 -19.86 6.33 14.13
CA PHE A 213 -18.77 5.39 14.30
C PHE A 213 -19.20 3.94 14.09
N ASP A 214 -18.59 3.28 13.11
CA ASP A 214 -18.82 1.90 12.69
C ASP A 214 -17.58 1.00 12.93
N GLY A 215 -16.56 1.52 13.61
CA GLY A 215 -15.33 0.83 13.99
C GLY A 215 -14.08 1.40 13.33
N PHE A 216 -12.92 1.22 13.97
CA PHE A 216 -11.65 1.75 13.47
C PHE A 216 -11.24 1.19 12.10
N GLU A 217 -11.49 -0.09 11.82
CA GLU A 217 -11.16 -0.66 10.52
C GLU A 217 -12.01 -0.06 9.39
N SER A 218 -13.32 0.08 9.64
CA SER A 218 -14.25 0.76 8.72
C SER A 218 -13.85 2.22 8.52
N LEU A 219 -13.54 2.95 9.60
CA LEU A 219 -13.11 4.33 9.57
C LEU A 219 -11.81 4.53 8.78
N LYS A 220 -10.78 3.70 9.05
CA LYS A 220 -9.50 3.74 8.30
C LYS A 220 -9.72 3.49 6.82
N ALA A 221 -10.57 2.52 6.48
CA ALA A 221 -10.94 2.25 5.10
C ALA A 221 -11.64 3.47 4.46
N ARG A 222 -12.60 4.13 5.15
CA ARG A 222 -13.25 5.36 4.66
C ARG A 222 -12.24 6.49 4.40
N LEU A 223 -11.34 6.76 5.36
CA LEU A 223 -10.31 7.80 5.22
C LEU A 223 -9.37 7.55 4.03
N GLN A 224 -8.97 6.29 3.82
CA GLN A 224 -8.14 5.92 2.67
C GLN A 224 -8.90 6.03 1.35
N VAL A 225 -10.18 5.64 1.33
CA VAL A 225 -11.05 5.81 0.17
C VAL A 225 -11.17 7.28 -0.20
N ASP A 226 -11.36 8.19 0.76
CA ASP A 226 -11.49 9.62 0.46
C ASP A 226 -10.18 10.24 -0.06
N ARG A 227 -9.02 9.79 0.44
CA ARG A 227 -7.72 10.15 -0.14
C ARG A 227 -7.59 9.67 -1.58
N LEU A 228 -7.94 8.40 -1.85
CA LEU A 228 -7.82 7.81 -3.18
C LEU A 228 -8.83 8.40 -4.18
N LYS A 229 -10.06 8.73 -3.76
CA LYS A 229 -11.07 9.40 -4.61
C LYS A 229 -10.52 10.68 -5.26
N THR A 230 -9.61 11.40 -4.60
CA THR A 230 -8.99 12.59 -5.20
C THR A 230 -8.18 12.29 -6.46
N GLN A 231 -7.67 11.06 -6.61
CA GLN A 231 -6.87 10.60 -7.75
C GLN A 231 -7.73 10.06 -8.91
N TYR A 232 -8.99 9.70 -8.65
CA TYR A 232 -9.92 9.11 -9.64
C TYR A 232 -11.02 10.09 -10.08
N LYS A 233 -10.81 11.41 -9.92
CA LYS A 233 -11.80 12.46 -10.22
C LYS A 233 -12.26 12.48 -11.69
N ASP A 234 -11.50 11.89 -12.59
CA ASP A 234 -11.77 11.93 -14.04
C ASP A 234 -12.91 10.99 -14.47
N TYR A 235 -13.36 10.08 -13.60
CA TYR A 235 -14.45 9.15 -13.89
C TYR A 235 -15.73 9.52 -13.17
N LYS A 236 -16.87 9.26 -13.84
CA LYS A 236 -18.18 9.44 -13.21
C LYS A 236 -18.38 8.39 -12.13
N SER A 237 -18.56 8.84 -10.89
CA SER A 237 -18.87 7.98 -9.74
C SER A 237 -20.37 7.72 -9.66
N TYR A 238 -20.73 6.48 -9.37
CA TYR A 238 -22.10 6.01 -9.17
C TYR A 238 -22.23 5.32 -7.82
N VAL A 239 -23.42 5.38 -7.23
CA VAL A 239 -23.79 4.50 -6.13
C VAL A 239 -24.20 3.15 -6.72
N LEU A 240 -23.63 2.04 -6.21
CA LEU A 240 -23.80 0.71 -6.80
C LEU A 240 -25.28 0.31 -6.89
N GLY A 241 -26.08 0.65 -5.88
CA GLY A 241 -27.51 0.40 -5.87
C GLY A 241 -28.31 1.16 -6.93
N GLU A 242 -27.81 2.29 -7.44
CA GLU A 242 -28.45 3.04 -8.53
C GLU A 242 -28.22 2.39 -9.89
N ILE A 243 -27.10 1.71 -10.06
CA ILE A 243 -26.76 1.00 -11.31
C ILE A 243 -27.07 -0.50 -11.24
N ALA A 244 -27.52 -0.99 -10.10
CA ALA A 244 -27.98 -2.36 -9.91
C ALA A 244 -29.47 -2.47 -10.27
N ILE A 245 -29.80 -3.32 -11.25
CA ILE A 245 -31.19 -3.68 -11.59
C ILE A 245 -31.83 -4.43 -10.42
N GLU A 246 -31.07 -5.34 -9.82
CA GLU A 246 -31.51 -6.11 -8.65
C GLU A 246 -30.30 -6.62 -7.85
N MET A 247 -30.54 -6.94 -6.58
CA MET A 247 -29.56 -7.52 -5.67
C MET A 247 -30.16 -8.71 -4.94
N ASN A 248 -29.60 -9.90 -5.09
CA ASN A 248 -30.17 -11.15 -4.60
C ASN A 248 -29.29 -11.78 -3.51
N THR A 249 -29.93 -12.37 -2.51
CA THR A 249 -29.29 -13.17 -1.44
C THR A 249 -30.12 -14.42 -1.20
N VAL A 250 -29.50 -15.51 -0.74
CA VAL A 250 -30.17 -16.80 -0.52
C VAL A 250 -30.04 -17.25 0.94
N ARG A 251 -30.94 -18.12 1.39
CA ARG A 251 -30.87 -18.69 2.75
C ARG A 251 -29.79 -19.77 2.84
N SER A 252 -29.44 -20.15 4.07
CA SER A 252 -28.49 -21.24 4.30
C SER A 252 -28.97 -22.54 3.64
N GLY A 253 -28.12 -23.16 2.82
CA GLY A 253 -28.42 -24.36 2.06
C GLY A 253 -29.01 -24.12 0.66
N GLU A 254 -29.41 -22.90 0.34
CA GLU A 254 -29.89 -22.54 -1.00
C GLU A 254 -28.74 -22.06 -1.91
N SER A 255 -28.98 -22.11 -3.22
CA SER A 255 -28.02 -21.71 -4.26
C SER A 255 -28.56 -20.56 -5.09
N LEU A 256 -27.72 -19.55 -5.30
CA LEU A 256 -27.92 -18.55 -6.36
C LEU A 256 -27.89 -19.20 -7.74
N GLU A 257 -28.71 -18.68 -8.66
CA GLU A 257 -28.66 -18.98 -10.09
C GLU A 257 -27.93 -17.85 -10.84
N HIS A 258 -27.17 -18.20 -11.87
CA HIS A 258 -26.45 -17.20 -12.65
C HIS A 258 -27.41 -16.32 -13.45
N LYS A 259 -27.13 -15.02 -13.47
CA LYS A 259 -27.84 -14.02 -14.28
C LYS A 259 -26.85 -13.25 -15.14
N ASP A 260 -27.29 -12.83 -16.32
CA ASP A 260 -26.44 -12.04 -17.21
C ASP A 260 -26.04 -10.70 -16.57
N ASN A 261 -24.84 -10.23 -16.91
CA ASN A 261 -24.25 -9.00 -16.38
C ASN A 261 -24.28 -8.89 -14.84
N SER A 262 -24.04 -10.00 -14.15
CA SER A 262 -24.02 -10.04 -12.68
C SER A 262 -22.61 -10.15 -12.09
N ILE A 263 -22.42 -9.56 -10.91
CA ILE A 263 -21.27 -9.79 -10.05
C ILE A 263 -21.71 -10.45 -8.74
N TYR A 264 -20.80 -11.19 -8.12
CA TYR A 264 -20.99 -11.93 -6.88
C TYR A 264 -20.01 -11.38 -5.85
N VAL A 265 -20.54 -10.68 -4.85
CA VAL A 265 -19.74 -10.03 -3.81
C VAL A 265 -19.79 -10.87 -2.54
N PRO A 266 -18.64 -11.40 -2.08
CA PRO A 266 -18.54 -12.07 -0.80
C PRO A 266 -18.88 -11.13 0.35
N THR A 267 -19.73 -11.61 1.25
CA THR A 267 -20.17 -10.85 2.43
C THR A 267 -19.27 -11.09 3.63
N ILE A 268 -18.52 -12.20 3.64
CA ILE A 268 -17.59 -12.58 4.70
C ILE A 268 -16.29 -13.16 4.11
N GLY A 269 -15.21 -13.10 4.90
CA GLY A 269 -13.94 -13.74 4.58
C GLY A 269 -13.09 -12.99 3.55
N THR A 270 -12.15 -13.73 2.94
CA THR A 270 -11.12 -13.19 2.03
C THR A 270 -11.38 -13.52 0.55
N SER A 271 -12.56 -14.07 0.24
CA SER A 271 -12.94 -14.36 -1.14
C SER A 271 -13.05 -13.08 -1.96
N VAL A 272 -12.71 -13.16 -3.23
CA VAL A 272 -12.74 -12.02 -4.15
C VAL A 272 -14.09 -11.90 -4.85
N VAL A 273 -14.45 -10.68 -5.24
CA VAL A 273 -15.61 -10.44 -6.11
C VAL A 273 -15.41 -11.15 -7.44
N THR A 274 -16.45 -11.71 -8.04
CA THR A 274 -16.36 -12.37 -9.36
C THR A 274 -17.59 -12.10 -10.22
N ASP A 275 -17.45 -12.13 -11.54
CA ASP A 275 -18.54 -12.09 -12.50
C ASP A 275 -18.99 -13.49 -12.96
N ASP A 276 -18.27 -14.54 -12.54
CA ASP A 276 -18.56 -15.93 -12.87
C ASP A 276 -18.96 -16.73 -11.62
N LEU A 277 -20.23 -17.13 -11.56
CA LEU A 277 -20.76 -17.92 -10.44
C LEU A 277 -20.09 -19.31 -10.33
N SER A 278 -19.66 -19.89 -11.45
CA SER A 278 -19.03 -21.22 -11.44
C SER A 278 -17.64 -21.22 -10.77
N SER A 279 -17.00 -20.05 -10.72
CA SER A 279 -15.70 -19.85 -10.04
C SER A 279 -15.81 -19.72 -8.52
N VAL A 280 -17.02 -19.62 -7.97
CA VAL A 280 -17.27 -19.40 -6.55
C VAL A 280 -17.02 -20.69 -5.77
N THR A 281 -16.19 -20.60 -4.73
CA THR A 281 -15.89 -21.73 -3.83
C THR A 281 -16.60 -21.66 -2.47
N ILE A 282 -17.12 -20.49 -2.10
CA ILE A 282 -17.83 -20.28 -0.84
C ILE A 282 -19.32 -20.58 -0.95
N LYS A 283 -19.96 -20.87 0.19
CA LYS A 283 -21.42 -21.14 0.23
C LYS A 283 -22.21 -19.93 -0.27
N HIS A 284 -23.23 -20.16 -1.10
CA HIS A 284 -23.93 -19.07 -1.80
C HIS A 284 -24.69 -18.11 -0.87
N HIS A 285 -25.08 -18.53 0.34
CA HIS A 285 -25.66 -17.63 1.35
C HIS A 285 -24.69 -16.59 1.91
N ASN A 286 -23.40 -16.72 1.60
CA ASN A 286 -22.37 -15.73 1.93
C ASN A 286 -22.09 -14.78 0.76
N LEU A 287 -22.91 -14.76 -0.28
CA LEU A 287 -22.77 -13.90 -1.45
C LEU A 287 -23.97 -12.97 -1.59
N ILE A 288 -23.71 -11.79 -2.10
CA ILE A 288 -24.73 -10.92 -2.69
C ILE A 288 -24.49 -10.93 -4.21
N GLN A 289 -25.48 -11.40 -4.97
CA GLN A 289 -25.50 -11.25 -6.42
C GLN A 289 -26.01 -9.85 -6.74
N VAL A 290 -25.30 -9.11 -7.58
CA VAL A 290 -25.69 -7.78 -8.06
C VAL A 290 -25.82 -7.86 -9.57
N VAL A 291 -27.03 -7.69 -10.10
CA VAL A 291 -27.28 -7.63 -11.55
C VAL A 291 -27.17 -6.18 -11.97
N LEU A 292 -26.22 -5.88 -12.85
CA LEU A 292 -25.88 -4.52 -13.25
C LEU A 292 -26.68 -4.10 -14.49
N SER A 293 -27.04 -2.82 -14.52
CA SER A 293 -27.53 -2.15 -15.73
C SER A 293 -26.44 -2.01 -16.79
N ASP A 294 -26.84 -1.65 -18.00
CA ASP A 294 -25.94 -1.46 -19.15
C ASP A 294 -24.91 -0.33 -18.96
N ILE A 295 -24.98 0.43 -17.86
CA ILE A 295 -24.00 1.45 -17.47
C ILE A 295 -22.64 0.80 -17.17
N ALA A 296 -22.63 -0.39 -16.55
CA ALA A 296 -21.41 -1.07 -16.13
C ALA A 296 -21.42 -2.55 -16.53
N LYS A 297 -20.33 -3.02 -17.13
CA LYS A 297 -20.12 -4.43 -17.42
C LYS A 297 -19.70 -5.19 -16.16
N SER A 298 -20.24 -6.38 -15.93
CA SER A 298 -19.90 -7.23 -14.78
C SER A 298 -18.40 -7.51 -14.68
N GLN A 299 -17.74 -7.79 -15.79
CA GLN A 299 -16.29 -8.01 -15.87
C GLN A 299 -15.50 -6.78 -15.36
N TYR A 300 -15.93 -5.58 -15.73
CA TYR A 300 -15.32 -4.34 -15.27
C TYR A 300 -15.58 -4.13 -13.78
N ALA A 301 -16.84 -4.26 -13.34
CA ALA A 301 -17.21 -4.07 -11.94
C ALA A 301 -16.50 -5.07 -11.01
N ALA A 302 -16.38 -6.34 -11.43
CA ALA A 302 -15.61 -7.34 -10.70
C ALA A 302 -14.12 -6.98 -10.65
N ALA A 303 -13.52 -6.51 -11.75
CA ALA A 303 -12.14 -6.04 -11.76
C ALA A 303 -11.94 -4.81 -10.88
N PHE A 304 -12.88 -3.86 -10.87
CA PHE A 304 -12.86 -2.68 -10.00
C PHE A 304 -12.87 -3.08 -8.53
N PHE A 305 -13.79 -3.95 -8.10
CA PHE A 305 -13.86 -4.40 -6.70
C PHE A 305 -12.72 -5.33 -6.27
N ARG A 306 -11.91 -5.83 -7.22
CA ARG A 306 -10.64 -6.53 -6.97
C ARG A 306 -9.43 -5.58 -6.87
N SER A 307 -9.55 -4.33 -7.29
CA SER A 307 -8.50 -3.32 -7.15
C SER A 307 -8.33 -2.89 -5.69
N ASP A 308 -7.22 -2.22 -5.37
CA ASP A 308 -6.96 -1.71 -4.02
C ASP A 308 -8.08 -0.78 -3.53
N LEU A 309 -8.53 0.15 -4.38
CA LEU A 309 -9.63 1.06 -4.05
C LEU A 309 -10.94 0.30 -3.84
N GLY A 310 -11.26 -0.64 -4.73
CA GLY A 310 -12.48 -1.45 -4.62
C GLY A 310 -12.51 -2.29 -3.34
N LEU A 311 -11.39 -2.91 -2.98
CA LEU A 311 -11.26 -3.67 -1.72
C LEU A 311 -11.38 -2.77 -0.50
N LEU A 312 -10.83 -1.56 -0.53
CA LEU A 312 -10.99 -0.58 0.55
C LEU A 312 -12.44 -0.12 0.69
N ILE A 313 -13.15 0.10 -0.42
CA ILE A 313 -14.58 0.40 -0.40
C ILE A 313 -15.34 -0.75 0.28
N LEU A 314 -15.12 -2.01 -0.13
CA LEU A 314 -15.79 -3.16 0.48
C LEU A 314 -15.46 -3.30 1.97
N ARG A 315 -14.20 -3.10 2.38
CA ARG A 315 -13.79 -3.11 3.80
C ARG A 315 -14.49 -2.03 4.61
N SER A 316 -14.69 -0.83 4.04
CA SER A 316 -15.38 0.27 4.73
C SER A 316 -16.87 -0.02 5.00
N LEU A 317 -17.46 -0.99 4.29
CA LEU A 317 -18.86 -1.41 4.44
C LEU A 317 -19.04 -2.58 5.41
N VAL A 318 -17.96 -3.16 5.93
CA VAL A 318 -18.03 -4.26 6.89
C VAL A 318 -18.60 -3.75 8.22
N ARG A 319 -19.52 -4.53 8.81
CA ARG A 319 -20.15 -4.24 10.10
C ARG A 319 -20.16 -5.49 10.99
N GLY A 320 -20.18 -5.29 12.31
CA GLY A 320 -20.38 -6.35 13.30
C GLY A 320 -19.14 -6.67 14.14
N ALA A 321 -19.38 -7.05 15.40
CA ALA A 321 -18.33 -7.26 16.42
C ALA A 321 -17.69 -8.66 16.39
N VAL A 322 -18.49 -9.72 16.19
CA VAL A 322 -18.04 -11.12 16.28
C VAL A 322 -17.87 -11.76 14.91
N ILE A 323 -18.80 -11.50 13.98
CA ILE A 323 -18.71 -11.94 12.59
C ILE A 323 -18.85 -10.70 11.71
N PRO A 324 -17.74 -10.11 11.25
CA PRO A 324 -17.76 -8.97 10.36
C PRO A 324 -18.38 -9.36 9.01
N LEU A 325 -19.42 -8.63 8.59
CA LEU A 325 -20.24 -8.93 7.42
C LEU A 325 -20.56 -7.65 6.65
N ILE A 326 -20.62 -7.73 5.31
CA ILE A 326 -21.22 -6.69 4.47
C ILE A 326 -22.72 -7.00 4.27
N LYS A 327 -23.61 -6.10 4.70
CA LYS A 327 -25.06 -6.25 4.43
C LYS A 327 -25.40 -5.78 3.03
N LYS A 328 -26.50 -6.30 2.48
CA LYS A 328 -27.05 -5.86 1.19
C LYS A 328 -27.31 -4.36 1.13
N SER A 329 -27.84 -3.76 2.20
CA SER A 329 -28.08 -2.32 2.29
C SER A 329 -26.79 -1.50 2.20
N ASP A 330 -25.72 -1.99 2.83
CA ASP A 330 -24.43 -1.30 2.88
C ASP A 330 -23.72 -1.43 1.52
N LEU A 331 -23.75 -2.62 0.92
CA LEU A 331 -23.25 -2.84 -0.44
C LEU A 331 -23.96 -1.97 -1.49
N ALA A 332 -25.27 -1.76 -1.33
CA ALA A 332 -26.02 -0.88 -2.23
C ALA A 332 -25.52 0.58 -2.18
N GLN A 333 -24.88 1.01 -1.09
CA GLN A 333 -24.29 2.35 -0.96
C GLN A 333 -22.82 2.41 -1.40
N ALA A 334 -22.23 1.30 -1.85
CA ALA A 334 -20.85 1.28 -2.35
C ALA A 334 -20.70 2.23 -3.54
N GLN A 335 -19.64 3.03 -3.55
CA GLN A 335 -19.33 3.87 -4.71
C GLN A 335 -18.51 3.08 -5.73
N ILE A 336 -18.78 3.31 -7.01
CA ILE A 336 -18.03 2.72 -8.12
C ILE A 336 -17.77 3.79 -9.18
N ALA A 337 -16.51 3.97 -9.54
CA ALA A 337 -16.12 4.79 -10.68
C ALA A 337 -16.43 4.00 -11.94
N VAL A 338 -17.22 4.57 -12.87
CA VAL A 338 -17.61 3.88 -14.10
C VAL A 338 -17.19 4.71 -15.31
N PRO A 339 -16.18 4.26 -16.08
CA PRO A 339 -15.74 4.90 -17.31
C PRO A 339 -16.70 4.59 -18.46
N THR A 340 -16.44 5.14 -19.65
CA THR A 340 -17.24 4.85 -20.83
C THR A 340 -17.20 3.36 -21.19
N LEU A 341 -18.22 2.85 -21.87
CA LEU A 341 -18.28 1.42 -22.25
C LEU A 341 -17.07 0.96 -23.08
N LYS A 342 -16.49 1.86 -23.89
CA LYS A 342 -15.28 1.60 -24.66
C LYS A 342 -14.07 1.42 -23.74
N GLU A 343 -13.86 2.34 -22.79
CA GLU A 343 -12.78 2.26 -21.81
C GLU A 343 -12.95 1.03 -20.90
N GLN A 344 -14.17 0.71 -20.48
CA GLN A 344 -14.44 -0.53 -19.73
C GLN A 344 -13.97 -1.77 -20.49
N GLN A 345 -14.23 -1.85 -21.80
CA GLN A 345 -13.74 -2.96 -22.64
C GLN A 345 -12.22 -3.00 -22.74
N GLU A 346 -11.58 -1.84 -22.90
CA GLU A 346 -10.11 -1.73 -22.96
C GLU A 346 -9.48 -2.18 -21.63
N ILE A 347 -10.03 -1.76 -20.49
CA ILE A 347 -9.59 -2.16 -19.15
C ILE A 347 -9.75 -3.67 -18.95
N VAL A 348 -10.93 -4.23 -19.26
CA VAL A 348 -11.20 -5.67 -19.12
C VAL A 348 -10.25 -6.49 -20.00
N ARG A 349 -10.04 -6.07 -21.26
CA ARG A 349 -9.10 -6.73 -22.18
C ARG A 349 -7.67 -6.70 -21.63
N SER A 350 -7.22 -5.55 -21.14
CA SER A 350 -5.89 -5.37 -20.57
C SER A 350 -5.71 -6.24 -19.32
N HIS A 351 -6.71 -6.29 -18.44
CA HIS A 351 -6.69 -7.14 -17.27
C HIS A 351 -6.61 -8.63 -17.63
N SER A 352 -7.39 -9.07 -18.63
CA SER A 352 -7.32 -10.44 -19.14
C SER A 352 -5.93 -10.78 -19.69
N GLN A 353 -5.29 -9.87 -20.44
CA GLN A 353 -3.92 -10.05 -20.92
C GLN A 353 -2.91 -10.19 -19.78
N LEU A 354 -3.04 -9.38 -18.72
CA LEU A 354 -2.20 -9.48 -17.52
C LEU A 354 -2.40 -10.81 -16.78
N GLN A 355 -3.64 -11.32 -16.70
CA GLN A 355 -3.89 -12.62 -16.09
C GLN A 355 -3.28 -13.76 -16.93
N THR A 356 -3.39 -13.70 -18.26
CA THR A 356 -2.72 -14.66 -19.15
C THR A 356 -1.21 -14.66 -18.94
N LEU A 357 -0.60 -13.48 -18.81
CA LEU A 357 0.82 -13.34 -18.52
C LEU A 357 1.18 -13.94 -17.16
N LYS A 358 0.39 -13.68 -16.11
CA LYS A 358 0.59 -14.24 -14.77
C LYS A 358 0.53 -15.78 -14.78
N VAL A 359 -0.43 -16.35 -15.50
CA VAL A 359 -0.55 -17.81 -15.68
C VAL A 359 0.66 -18.36 -16.43
N ALA A 360 1.12 -17.70 -17.48
CA ALA A 360 2.33 -18.09 -18.20
C ALA A 360 3.58 -18.07 -17.30
N ILE A 361 3.76 -17.02 -16.49
CA ILE A 361 4.84 -16.94 -15.50
C ILE A 361 4.77 -18.10 -14.50
N ALA A 362 3.57 -18.39 -13.96
CA ALA A 362 3.38 -19.52 -13.05
C ALA A 362 3.68 -20.88 -13.72
N ASN A 363 3.44 -21.00 -15.03
CA ASN A 363 3.82 -22.19 -15.80
C ASN A 363 5.34 -22.31 -15.96
N PHE A 364 6.03 -21.21 -16.28
CA PHE A 364 7.50 -21.20 -16.35
C PHE A 364 8.14 -21.56 -15.02
N GLN A 365 7.60 -21.08 -13.90
CA GLN A 365 8.06 -21.47 -12.56
C GLN A 365 7.94 -22.98 -12.32
N ARG A 366 6.83 -23.59 -12.75
CA ARG A 366 6.64 -25.05 -12.65
C ARG A 366 7.55 -25.83 -13.58
N GLU A 367 7.79 -25.34 -14.79
CA GLU A 367 8.68 -25.98 -15.75
C GLU A 367 10.14 -25.95 -15.29
N LEU A 368 10.62 -24.82 -14.79
CA LEU A 368 11.96 -24.68 -14.20
C LEU A 368 12.21 -25.68 -13.07
N ALA A 369 11.19 -25.96 -12.24
CA ALA A 369 11.29 -26.93 -11.16
C ALA A 369 11.40 -28.38 -11.64
N LEU A 370 10.92 -28.68 -12.86
CA LEU A 370 10.84 -30.04 -13.41
C LEU A 370 11.93 -30.34 -14.45
N ASN A 371 12.40 -29.33 -15.19
CA ASN A 371 13.34 -29.49 -16.30
C ASN A 371 14.52 -28.49 -16.21
N PRO A 372 15.63 -28.85 -15.55
CA PRO A 372 16.81 -27.99 -15.45
C PRO A 372 17.43 -27.61 -16.81
N GLY A 373 17.18 -28.41 -17.86
CA GLY A 373 17.70 -28.19 -19.21
C GLY A 373 17.06 -27.03 -19.98
N SER A 374 15.82 -26.62 -19.65
CA SER A 374 15.17 -25.44 -20.27
C SER A 374 15.48 -24.13 -19.54
N ALA A 375 16.25 -24.18 -18.46
CA ALA A 375 16.56 -23.02 -17.62
C ALA A 375 17.21 -21.86 -18.38
N SER A 376 18.05 -22.14 -19.38
CA SER A 376 18.69 -21.10 -20.20
C SER A 376 17.69 -20.39 -21.14
N ALA A 377 16.76 -21.13 -21.73
CA ALA A 377 15.76 -20.58 -22.65
C ALA A 377 14.69 -19.77 -21.90
N ILE A 378 14.25 -20.28 -20.74
CA ILE A 378 13.29 -19.59 -19.87
C ILE A 378 13.93 -18.31 -19.31
N ARG A 379 15.21 -18.35 -18.93
CA ARG A 379 15.94 -17.16 -18.46
C ARG A 379 15.96 -16.05 -19.51
N GLY A 380 16.31 -16.35 -20.77
CA GLY A 380 16.29 -15.34 -21.83
C GLY A 380 14.91 -14.70 -22.05
N GLN A 381 13.83 -15.48 -21.96
CA GLN A 381 12.47 -14.95 -22.03
C GLN A 381 12.12 -14.06 -20.83
N VAL A 382 12.54 -14.44 -19.62
CA VAL A 382 12.35 -13.63 -18.41
C VAL A 382 13.14 -12.33 -18.50
N ASP A 383 14.39 -12.37 -18.96
CA ASP A 383 15.25 -11.19 -19.09
C ASP A 383 14.65 -10.20 -20.12
N SER A 384 14.15 -10.68 -21.26
CA SER A 384 13.43 -9.85 -22.25
C SER A 384 12.15 -9.23 -21.67
N MET A 385 11.39 -9.98 -20.85
CA MET A 385 10.22 -9.44 -20.16
C MET A 385 10.61 -8.37 -19.15
N LEU A 386 11.68 -8.60 -18.37
CA LEU A 386 12.21 -7.65 -17.38
C LEU A 386 12.72 -6.37 -18.04
N GLU A 387 13.35 -6.46 -19.22
CA GLU A 387 13.76 -5.29 -19.99
C GLU A 387 12.56 -4.45 -20.44
N THR A 388 11.52 -5.11 -20.95
CA THR A 388 10.31 -4.45 -21.44
C THR A 388 9.54 -3.71 -20.33
N ILE A 389 9.51 -4.27 -19.11
CA ILE A 389 8.83 -3.66 -17.96
C ILE A 389 9.73 -2.73 -17.13
N GLY A 390 10.99 -2.51 -17.54
CA GLY A 390 11.95 -1.67 -16.83
C GLY A 390 12.42 -2.26 -15.48
N GLY A 391 12.33 -3.59 -15.31
CA GLY A 391 12.67 -4.30 -14.08
C GLY A 391 14.13 -4.76 -13.98
N LEU A 392 14.92 -4.67 -15.06
CA LEU A 392 16.36 -4.90 -15.00
C LEU A 392 17.06 -3.67 -14.43
N THR A 393 17.95 -3.89 -13.46
CA THR A 393 18.92 -2.84 -13.11
C THR A 393 19.92 -2.67 -14.26
N GLU A 394 20.59 -1.53 -14.31
CA GLU A 394 21.67 -1.29 -15.27
C GLU A 394 22.79 -2.33 -15.17
N ALA A 395 23.07 -2.81 -13.95
CA ALA A 395 24.02 -3.89 -13.72
C ALA A 395 23.56 -5.21 -14.33
N ASP A 396 22.27 -5.57 -14.17
CA ASP A 396 21.70 -6.78 -14.77
C ASP A 396 21.74 -6.71 -16.31
N ARG A 397 21.48 -5.52 -16.88
CA ARG A 397 21.54 -5.27 -18.32
C ARG A 397 22.95 -5.50 -18.87
N VAL A 398 23.98 -4.97 -18.21
CA VAL A 398 25.39 -5.23 -18.59
C VAL A 398 25.72 -6.72 -18.50
N MET A 399 25.32 -7.38 -17.41
CA MET A 399 25.56 -8.82 -17.21
C MET A 399 24.83 -9.69 -18.26
N SER A 400 23.63 -9.31 -18.68
CA SER A 400 22.89 -10.01 -19.74
C SER A 400 23.58 -9.88 -21.08
N LEU A 401 23.84 -8.64 -21.51
CA LEU A 401 24.50 -8.35 -22.78
C LEU A 401 25.87 -9.03 -22.87
N SER A 402 26.66 -9.00 -21.80
CA SER A 402 27.96 -9.66 -21.72
C SER A 402 27.89 -11.18 -21.94
N ARG A 403 26.81 -11.83 -21.49
CA ARG A 403 26.59 -13.27 -21.66
C ARG A 403 26.03 -13.64 -23.03
N GLU A 404 25.20 -12.77 -23.60
CA GLU A 404 24.64 -12.94 -24.95
C GLU A 404 25.72 -12.84 -26.03
N GLY A 405 26.76 -12.05 -25.77
CA GLY A 405 27.91 -11.90 -26.66
C GLY A 405 27.75 -10.76 -27.67
N GLU A 406 28.80 -10.55 -28.47
CA GLU A 406 28.77 -9.54 -29.53
C GLU A 406 27.75 -9.87 -30.63
N SER A 407 27.12 -8.84 -31.18
CA SER A 407 26.09 -8.98 -32.21
C SER A 407 26.07 -7.78 -33.15
N ALA A 408 25.05 -7.70 -33.99
CA ALA A 408 24.81 -6.54 -34.85
C ALA A 408 24.55 -5.26 -34.05
N THR A 409 24.08 -5.39 -32.80
CA THR A 409 23.67 -4.27 -31.94
C THR A 409 24.41 -4.24 -30.61
N VAL A 410 25.42 -5.10 -30.41
CA VAL A 410 26.23 -5.16 -29.19
C VAL A 410 27.70 -5.34 -29.58
N GLU A 411 28.57 -4.47 -29.07
CA GLU A 411 30.03 -4.55 -29.26
C GLU A 411 30.73 -4.48 -27.91
N PHE A 412 31.77 -5.29 -27.72
CA PHE A 412 32.62 -5.25 -26.55
C PHE A 412 33.97 -4.60 -26.84
N LYS A 413 34.49 -3.88 -25.85
CA LYS A 413 35.87 -3.38 -25.83
C LYS A 413 36.43 -3.61 -24.44
N GLU A 414 37.60 -4.22 -24.36
CA GLU A 414 38.23 -4.50 -23.06
C GLU A 414 38.61 -3.22 -22.31
N SER A 415 38.92 -2.15 -23.04
CA SER A 415 39.28 -0.83 -22.50
C SER A 415 38.94 0.29 -23.49
N PHE A 416 39.02 1.55 -23.07
CA PHE A 416 38.82 2.69 -23.97
C PHE A 416 40.12 3.15 -24.65
N SER A 417 41.24 3.14 -23.93
CA SER A 417 42.52 3.66 -24.39
C SER A 417 43.74 2.84 -23.94
N LEU A 418 43.55 1.87 -23.03
CA LEU A 418 44.63 1.01 -22.53
C LEU A 418 44.88 -0.19 -23.44
N ASP A 419 46.08 -0.28 -24.01
CA ASP A 419 46.54 -1.53 -24.62
C ASP A 419 46.92 -2.50 -23.51
N VAL A 420 46.08 -3.50 -23.23
CA VAL A 420 46.30 -4.46 -22.13
C VAL A 420 47.59 -5.26 -22.28
N ARG A 421 48.12 -5.41 -23.50
CA ARG A 421 49.37 -6.15 -23.77
C ARG A 421 50.60 -5.26 -23.54
N LYS A 422 50.54 -4.00 -23.97
CA LYS A 422 51.67 -3.05 -23.82
C LYS A 422 51.65 -2.28 -22.51
N GLY A 423 50.49 -2.18 -21.87
CA GLY A 423 50.26 -1.36 -20.69
C GLY A 423 50.32 0.15 -20.96
N THR A 424 50.29 0.59 -22.22
CA THR A 424 50.39 2.01 -22.62
C THR A 424 49.04 2.55 -23.07
N LYS A 425 48.92 3.89 -23.06
CA LYS A 425 47.74 4.59 -23.60
C LYS A 425 47.89 4.74 -25.12
N GLU A 426 46.93 4.23 -25.87
CA GLU A 426 47.01 4.10 -27.33
C GLU A 426 45.79 4.70 -28.04
N LYS A 427 46.04 5.60 -28.99
CA LYS A 427 44.98 6.30 -29.74
C LYS A 427 44.17 5.38 -30.65
N TYR A 428 44.75 4.26 -31.09
CA TYR A 428 44.07 3.35 -32.00
C TYR A 428 42.93 2.57 -31.30
N ILE A 429 43.00 2.39 -29.98
CA ILE A 429 41.95 1.76 -29.17
C ILE A 429 40.78 2.72 -29.00
N GLU A 430 41.06 3.98 -28.66
CA GLU A 430 40.04 5.04 -28.61
C GLU A 430 39.32 5.16 -29.97
N LEU A 431 40.10 5.14 -31.05
CA LEU A 431 39.59 5.15 -32.41
C LEU A 431 38.66 3.96 -32.70
N SER A 432 38.96 2.76 -32.20
CA SER A 432 38.11 1.58 -32.39
C SER A 432 36.73 1.73 -31.74
N ALA A 433 36.68 2.22 -30.49
CA ALA A 433 35.42 2.52 -29.82
C ALA A 433 34.59 3.58 -30.57
N LEU A 434 35.24 4.67 -31.02
CA LEU A 434 34.56 5.74 -31.75
C LEU A 434 34.03 5.30 -33.12
N LYS A 435 34.77 4.45 -33.86
CA LYS A 435 34.29 3.84 -35.11
C LYS A 435 33.01 3.05 -34.89
N THR A 436 32.94 2.30 -33.79
CA THR A 436 31.76 1.52 -33.42
C THR A 436 30.56 2.42 -33.14
N ILE A 437 30.75 3.49 -32.37
CA ILE A 437 29.69 4.47 -32.09
C ILE A 437 29.16 5.08 -33.39
N VAL A 438 30.04 5.53 -34.29
CA VAL A 438 29.64 6.07 -35.60
C VAL A 438 28.90 5.01 -36.44
N ALA A 439 29.35 3.76 -36.40
CA ALA A 439 28.68 2.66 -37.08
C ALA A 439 27.27 2.38 -36.55
N PHE A 440 27.06 2.40 -35.24
CA PHE A 440 25.74 2.26 -34.63
C PHE A 440 24.81 3.41 -35.00
N LEU A 441 25.29 4.65 -34.94
CA LEU A 441 24.52 5.83 -35.35
C LEU A 441 24.07 5.75 -36.81
N ASN A 442 24.91 5.21 -37.69
CA ASN A 442 24.61 5.10 -39.11
C ASN A 442 23.77 3.86 -39.49
N THR A 443 23.41 3.03 -38.52
CA THR A 443 22.65 1.78 -38.72
C THR A 443 21.47 1.70 -37.75
N ASN A 444 21.17 0.52 -37.19
CA ASN A 444 19.99 0.28 -36.35
C ASN A 444 20.20 0.70 -34.88
N GLY A 445 21.25 1.46 -34.58
CA GLY A 445 21.69 1.69 -33.21
C GLY A 445 22.38 0.48 -32.60
N GLY A 446 22.67 0.55 -31.31
CA GLY A 446 23.32 -0.52 -30.57
C GLY A 446 23.91 -0.06 -29.24
N VAL A 447 24.54 -1.00 -28.55
CA VAL A 447 25.19 -0.80 -27.26
C VAL A 447 26.67 -1.14 -27.40
N LEU A 448 27.54 -0.21 -27.01
CA LEU A 448 28.96 -0.48 -26.81
C LEU A 448 29.22 -0.65 -25.31
N LEU A 449 29.80 -1.79 -24.92
CA LEU A 449 30.28 -2.04 -23.56
C LEU A 449 31.81 -1.95 -23.52
N VAL A 450 32.33 -1.05 -22.68
CA VAL A 450 33.77 -0.85 -22.48
C VAL A 450 34.16 -1.30 -21.07
N GLY A 451 35.17 -2.16 -20.98
CA GLY A 451 35.50 -2.93 -19.77
C GLY A 451 35.07 -4.40 -19.85
N VAL A 452 34.76 -4.91 -21.05
CA VAL A 452 34.33 -6.29 -21.31
C VAL A 452 35.24 -6.90 -22.38
N THR A 453 35.76 -8.10 -22.14
CA THR A 453 36.61 -8.82 -23.10
C THR A 453 35.79 -9.40 -24.25
N ASP A 454 36.45 -9.79 -25.34
CA ASP A 454 35.80 -10.49 -26.46
C ASP A 454 35.14 -11.82 -26.02
N ALA A 455 35.57 -12.41 -24.90
CA ALA A 455 34.99 -13.62 -24.33
C ALA A 455 33.77 -13.35 -23.43
N GLY A 456 33.42 -12.07 -23.19
CA GLY A 456 32.36 -11.67 -22.27
C GLY A 456 32.77 -11.62 -20.79
N ASP A 457 34.07 -11.70 -20.49
CA ASP A 457 34.59 -11.47 -19.13
C ASP A 457 34.61 -9.97 -18.83
N ILE A 458 34.40 -9.58 -17.56
CA ILE A 458 34.25 -8.17 -17.18
C ILE A 458 35.39 -7.73 -16.24
N PRO A 459 36.60 -7.45 -16.75
CA PRO A 459 37.68 -6.87 -15.95
C PRO A 459 37.35 -5.43 -15.52
N GLY A 460 36.48 -4.74 -16.26
CA GLY A 460 36.10 -3.35 -16.04
C GLY A 460 37.21 -2.35 -16.38
N ILE A 461 36.91 -1.07 -16.20
CA ILE A 461 37.83 0.03 -16.56
C ILE A 461 38.64 0.59 -15.39
N ARG A 462 38.48 0.04 -14.17
CA ARG A 462 39.10 0.62 -12.95
C ARG A 462 40.61 0.79 -13.08
N TYR A 463 41.30 -0.23 -13.61
CA TYR A 463 42.74 -0.17 -13.84
C TYR A 463 43.17 0.90 -14.85
N GLU A 464 42.42 1.06 -15.95
CA GLU A 464 42.68 2.12 -16.94
C GLU A 464 42.49 3.51 -16.32
N VAL A 465 41.40 3.68 -15.55
CA VAL A 465 41.10 4.94 -14.86
C VAL A 465 42.23 5.28 -13.91
N GLU A 466 42.64 4.37 -13.02
CA GLU A 466 43.74 4.61 -12.08
C GLU A 466 45.06 4.97 -12.75
N LYS A 467 45.35 4.35 -13.90
CA LYS A 467 46.65 4.51 -14.59
C LYS A 467 46.75 5.79 -15.41
N PHE A 468 45.67 6.20 -16.07
CA PHE A 468 45.71 7.29 -17.05
C PHE A 468 44.80 8.47 -16.73
N HIS A 469 43.95 8.35 -15.71
CA HIS A 469 42.97 9.36 -15.33
C HIS A 469 43.04 9.66 -13.83
N LYS A 470 42.75 10.90 -13.44
CA LYS A 470 42.80 11.31 -12.03
C LYS A 470 41.60 10.80 -11.22
N SER A 471 40.50 10.54 -11.90
CA SER A 471 39.24 10.08 -11.34
C SER A 471 38.36 9.52 -12.45
N VAL A 472 37.26 8.87 -12.04
CA VAL A 472 36.19 8.43 -12.93
C VAL A 472 35.60 9.61 -13.73
N ASP A 473 35.39 10.76 -13.09
CA ASP A 473 34.89 11.96 -13.77
C ASP A 473 35.86 12.47 -14.85
N ALA A 474 37.17 12.39 -14.59
CA ALA A 474 38.19 12.77 -15.57
C ALA A 474 38.22 11.80 -16.77
N PHE A 475 37.92 10.53 -16.55
CA PHE A 475 37.75 9.55 -17.62
C PHE A 475 36.52 9.84 -18.47
N LEU A 476 35.35 10.07 -17.85
CA LEU A 476 34.12 10.43 -18.56
C LEU A 476 34.26 11.75 -19.34
N LEU A 477 34.95 12.74 -18.75
CA LEU A 477 35.25 13.99 -19.44
C LEU A 477 36.16 13.76 -20.65
N HIS A 478 37.18 12.90 -20.55
CA HIS A 478 38.03 12.51 -21.68
C HIS A 478 37.21 11.84 -22.79
N PHE A 479 36.35 10.88 -22.44
CA PHE A 479 35.45 10.21 -23.38
C PHE A 479 34.52 11.21 -24.08
N LYS A 480 33.87 12.10 -23.32
CA LYS A 480 33.02 13.18 -23.86
C LYS A 480 33.78 14.12 -24.80
N ASN A 481 35.01 14.48 -24.45
CA ASN A 481 35.86 15.31 -25.31
C ASN A 481 36.23 14.59 -26.61
N GLN A 482 36.48 13.28 -26.58
CA GLN A 482 36.69 12.48 -27.79
C GLN A 482 35.43 12.45 -28.66
N LEU A 483 34.23 12.25 -28.08
CA LEU A 483 32.98 12.35 -28.83
C LEU A 483 32.80 13.73 -29.48
N LYS A 484 33.03 14.81 -28.71
CA LYS A 484 32.94 16.19 -29.21
C LYS A 484 33.84 16.42 -30.42
N GLN A 485 35.11 16.04 -30.32
CA GLN A 485 36.13 16.37 -31.31
C GLN A 485 36.02 15.48 -32.56
N ARG A 486 35.66 14.21 -32.38
CA ARG A 486 35.78 13.17 -33.40
C ARG A 486 34.43 12.80 -34.02
N VAL A 487 33.33 12.84 -33.27
CA VAL A 487 31.99 12.42 -33.72
C VAL A 487 31.08 13.63 -33.98
N GLY A 488 31.27 14.71 -33.23
CA GLY A 488 30.53 15.97 -33.39
C GLY A 488 29.32 16.10 -32.47
N GLU A 489 29.11 17.31 -31.96
CA GLU A 489 28.09 17.62 -30.94
C GLU A 489 26.65 17.45 -31.45
N GLN A 490 26.44 17.55 -32.75
CA GLN A 490 25.14 17.34 -33.39
C GLN A 490 24.58 15.92 -33.17
N ASN A 491 25.43 14.94 -32.84
CA ASN A 491 25.04 13.55 -32.64
C ASN A 491 24.71 13.22 -31.17
N TYR A 492 24.91 14.13 -30.22
CA TYR A 492 24.63 13.89 -28.80
C TYR A 492 23.21 13.41 -28.48
N PRO A 493 22.14 13.88 -29.15
CA PRO A 493 20.78 13.38 -28.90
C PRO A 493 20.61 11.87 -29.12
N TYR A 494 21.52 11.27 -29.89
CA TYR A 494 21.51 9.85 -30.25
C TYR A 494 22.48 9.00 -29.42
N ILE A 495 23.27 9.61 -28.53
CA ILE A 495 24.29 8.92 -27.72
C ILE A 495 24.00 9.15 -26.24
N ASN A 496 23.75 8.07 -25.50
CA ASN A 496 23.68 8.09 -24.04
C ASN A 496 24.80 7.23 -23.46
N HIS A 497 25.69 7.80 -22.66
CA HIS A 497 26.80 7.08 -22.04
C HIS A 497 26.77 7.21 -20.52
N ARG A 498 27.09 6.14 -19.82
CA ARG A 498 27.12 6.09 -18.35
C ARG A 498 28.06 5.00 -17.86
N LEU A 499 28.52 5.14 -16.63
CA LEU A 499 29.22 4.06 -15.93
C LEU A 499 28.23 3.22 -15.13
N VAL A 500 28.35 1.91 -15.30
CA VAL A 500 27.58 0.92 -14.56
C VAL A 500 28.53 0.25 -13.57
N ASP A 501 28.21 0.36 -12.28
CA ASP A 501 28.95 -0.30 -11.21
C ASP A 501 28.36 -1.69 -10.94
N LEU A 502 29.18 -2.72 -11.11
CA LEU A 502 28.85 -4.12 -10.83
C LEU A 502 29.35 -4.57 -9.44
N GLY A 503 29.77 -3.61 -8.60
CA GLY A 503 30.41 -3.80 -7.30
C GLY A 503 31.89 -4.15 -7.43
N HIS A 504 32.21 -5.18 -8.20
CA HIS A 504 33.58 -5.66 -8.42
C HIS A 504 34.29 -5.00 -9.60
N ALA A 505 33.54 -4.43 -10.54
CA ALA A 505 34.05 -3.80 -11.76
C ALA A 505 33.15 -2.62 -12.19
N ASN A 506 33.71 -1.67 -12.94
CA ASN A 506 32.94 -0.60 -13.57
C ASN A 506 33.00 -0.77 -15.09
N VAL A 507 31.85 -0.69 -15.76
CA VAL A 507 31.73 -0.80 -17.22
C VAL A 507 31.16 0.49 -17.78
N LEU A 508 31.83 1.08 -18.77
CA LEU A 508 31.26 2.21 -19.51
C LEU A 508 30.31 1.64 -20.57
N MET A 509 29.04 1.97 -20.43
CA MET A 509 27.98 1.57 -21.33
C MET A 509 27.55 2.76 -22.19
N VAL A 510 27.50 2.57 -23.50
CA VAL A 510 27.13 3.59 -24.48
C VAL A 510 25.96 3.09 -25.33
N ASP A 511 24.75 3.60 -25.08
CA ASP A 511 23.59 3.36 -25.93
C ASP A 511 23.57 4.36 -27.09
N CYS A 512 23.51 3.83 -28.31
CA CYS A 512 23.44 4.57 -29.54
C CYS A 512 22.09 4.31 -30.22
N LYS A 513 21.35 5.37 -30.53
CA LYS A 513 20.14 5.33 -31.36
C LYS A 513 20.50 5.58 -32.83
N PRO A 514 19.71 5.06 -33.79
CA PRO A 514 19.83 5.47 -35.19
C PRO A 514 19.76 7.00 -35.32
N ALA A 515 20.74 7.60 -35.99
CA ALA A 515 20.75 9.02 -36.25
C ALA A 515 19.79 9.38 -37.39
N SER A 516 19.23 10.59 -37.38
CA SER A 516 18.39 11.09 -38.47
C SER A 516 19.19 11.59 -39.68
N SER A 517 20.52 11.67 -39.56
CA SER A 517 21.41 12.18 -40.60
C SER A 517 22.76 11.44 -40.57
N PRO A 518 23.47 11.34 -41.70
CA PRO A 518 24.78 10.69 -41.78
C PRO A 518 25.79 11.22 -40.75
N CYS A 519 26.38 10.32 -39.98
CA CYS A 519 27.44 10.61 -39.01
C CYS A 519 28.81 10.24 -39.59
N TYR A 520 29.77 11.15 -39.50
CA TYR A 520 31.14 10.96 -40.00
C TYR A 520 32.15 11.11 -38.87
N LEU A 521 33.06 10.15 -38.74
CA LEU A 521 34.21 10.24 -37.86
C LEU A 521 35.21 11.23 -38.44
N ASP A 522 35.68 12.16 -37.61
CA ASP A 522 36.60 13.25 -37.95
C ASP A 522 36.12 14.09 -39.15
N GLY A 523 34.79 14.13 -39.36
CA GLY A 523 34.13 14.80 -40.48
C GLY A 523 34.44 14.20 -41.86
N LYS A 524 35.02 12.99 -41.93
CA LYS A 524 35.53 12.40 -43.18
C LYS A 524 35.13 10.95 -43.39
N GLU A 525 35.20 10.13 -42.35
CA GLU A 525 35.08 8.68 -42.49
C GLU A 525 33.67 8.20 -42.10
N PHE A 526 33.04 7.44 -42.99
CA PHE A 526 31.72 6.88 -42.76
C PHE A 526 31.82 5.39 -42.48
N TYR A 527 31.28 4.98 -41.33
CA TYR A 527 31.29 3.59 -40.87
C TYR A 527 29.87 3.08 -40.74
N VAL A 528 29.66 1.80 -41.06
CA VAL A 528 28.40 1.07 -40.85
C VAL A 528 28.67 -0.26 -40.18
N ARG A 529 27.67 -0.77 -39.49
CA ARG A 529 27.71 -2.08 -38.85
C ARG A 529 27.20 -3.17 -39.81
N THR A 530 28.04 -4.16 -40.10
CA THR A 530 27.77 -5.30 -40.98
C THR A 530 28.09 -6.58 -40.19
N ASN A 531 27.13 -6.95 -39.33
CA ASN A 531 27.22 -8.01 -38.32
C ASN A 531 28.30 -9.11 -38.56
N PRO A 532 29.32 -9.28 -37.69
CA PRO A 532 29.74 -8.46 -36.54
C PRO A 532 30.93 -7.52 -36.88
N ALA A 533 31.06 -7.09 -38.14
CA ALA A 533 32.15 -6.21 -38.56
C ALA A 533 31.70 -4.73 -38.59
N THR A 534 32.69 -3.83 -38.51
CA THR A 534 32.51 -2.40 -38.76
C THR A 534 33.22 -2.05 -40.07
N ASP A 535 32.44 -1.79 -41.11
CA ASP A 535 32.94 -1.51 -42.45
C ASP A 535 32.99 -0.01 -42.72
N LYS A 536 34.07 0.43 -43.37
CA LYS A 536 34.17 1.78 -43.91
C LYS A 536 33.53 1.81 -45.30
N LEU A 537 32.54 2.68 -45.51
CA LEU A 537 31.97 2.91 -46.84
C LEU A 537 32.60 4.13 -47.49
N GLU A 538 32.98 3.99 -48.76
CA GLU A 538 33.57 5.05 -49.56
C GLU A 538 33.01 5.02 -50.99
N GLY A 539 33.15 6.14 -51.71
CA GLY A 539 32.79 6.23 -53.13
C GLY A 539 31.30 5.94 -53.39
N PRO A 540 30.96 5.23 -54.49
CA PRO A 540 29.57 4.99 -54.88
C PRO A 540 28.71 4.28 -53.80
N LYS A 541 29.30 3.34 -53.06
CA LYS A 541 28.60 2.57 -52.01
C LYS A 541 28.10 3.47 -50.87
N LEU A 542 28.91 4.46 -50.49
CA LEU A 542 28.54 5.45 -49.48
C LEU A 542 27.33 6.29 -49.94
N VAL A 543 27.39 6.79 -51.18
CA VAL A 543 26.34 7.63 -51.76
C VAL A 543 25.01 6.87 -51.81
N GLU A 544 25.04 5.64 -52.31
CA GLU A 544 23.85 4.78 -52.40
C GLU A 544 23.27 4.47 -51.02
N TYR A 545 24.12 4.13 -50.03
CA TYR A 545 23.67 3.87 -48.67
C TYR A 545 22.97 5.09 -48.05
N VAL A 546 23.60 6.27 -48.17
CA VAL A 546 23.07 7.50 -47.58
C VAL A 546 21.71 7.86 -48.18
N GLN A 547 21.55 7.74 -49.50
CA GLN A 547 20.28 8.00 -50.18
C GLN A 547 19.17 7.04 -49.71
N ASN A 548 19.46 5.75 -49.60
CA ASN A 548 18.46 4.75 -49.26
C ASN A 548 18.07 4.76 -47.77
N HIS A 549 19.02 5.09 -46.89
CA HIS A 549 18.84 5.00 -45.43
C HIS A 549 18.32 6.29 -44.80
N PHE A 550 18.77 7.47 -45.25
CA PHE A 550 18.47 8.75 -44.59
C PHE A 550 17.52 9.67 -45.37
N ASN A 551 17.31 9.48 -46.68
CA ASN A 551 16.41 10.33 -47.48
C ASN A 551 15.01 9.71 -47.67
N LYS A 552 14.41 9.16 -46.61
CA LYS A 552 13.03 8.66 -46.64
C LYS A 552 12.00 9.72 -46.26
#